data_AF-A0A1F6D2E1-F1
#
_entry.id   AF-A0A1F6D2E1-F1
#
_cell.length_a   1.000
_cell.length_b   1.000
_cell.length_c   1.000
_cell.angle_alpha   90.00
_cell.angle_beta   90.00
_cell.angle_gamma   90.00
#
_symmetry.space_group_name_H-M   'P 1'
#
loop_
_entity.id
_entity.type
_entity.pdbx_description
1 polymer ?
#
loop_
_entity_poly.entity_id
_entity_poly.type
_entity_poly.pdbx_seq_one_letter_code
_entity_poly.pdbx_strand_id
1 'polypeptide(L)'
;MKVYIDTSCLKRPFDDQTQAKIRLETEAILMILKDVERGRFQWYGSDVLLYENRNNPNSDRRKKAAAMLAMCSVVVEFSEVIEARGTQLSRHGISALDALHLASAEEASVETFLTCDDRLLRRIKQSPKIFRLPAQNPVDFLKEIDL
;
A
#
# COMPACT_ATOMS: atom_id res chain seq x y z
N MET A 1 -11.08 -8.00 -7.47
CA MET A 1 -10.81 -7.69 -6.05
C MET A 1 -10.10 -6.34 -5.95
N LYS A 2 -10.51 -5.50 -5.00
CA LYS A 2 -9.99 -4.14 -4.79
C LYS A 2 -8.85 -4.16 -3.79
N VAL A 3 -7.67 -3.71 -4.19
CA VAL A 3 -6.48 -3.67 -3.34
C VAL A 3 -5.92 -2.25 -3.25
N TYR A 4 -5.39 -1.90 -2.09
CA TYR A 4 -4.56 -0.70 -1.93
C TYR A 4 -3.11 -1.12 -1.78
N ILE A 5 -2.22 -0.60 -2.63
CA ILE A 5 -0.77 -0.89 -2.57
C ILE A 5 -0.06 0.33 -1.98
N ASP A 6 0.52 0.15 -0.79
CA ASP A 6 1.29 1.16 -0.07
C ASP A 6 2.63 1.49 -0.76
N THR A 7 3.19 2.68 -0.51
CA THR A 7 4.47 3.10 -1.09
C THR A 7 5.61 2.20 -0.66
N SER A 8 5.55 1.63 0.56
CA SER A 8 6.55 0.65 1.02
C SER A 8 6.67 -0.55 0.07
N CYS A 9 5.56 -0.98 -0.54
CA CYS A 9 5.54 -2.02 -1.55
C CYS A 9 6.20 -1.56 -2.87
N LEU A 10 5.86 -0.37 -3.35
CA LEU A 10 6.41 0.19 -4.59
C LEU A 10 7.92 0.47 -4.50
N LYS A 11 8.43 0.67 -3.28
CA LYS A 11 9.86 0.91 -3.04
C LYS A 11 10.68 -0.38 -3.07
N ARG A 12 10.08 -1.56 -2.86
CA ARG A 12 10.80 -2.84 -2.76
C ARG A 12 11.72 -3.18 -3.93
N PRO A 13 11.33 -2.97 -5.21
CA PRO A 13 12.23 -3.19 -6.34
C PRO A 13 13.51 -2.34 -6.31
N PHE A 14 13.58 -1.30 -5.48
CA PHE A 14 14.72 -0.38 -5.34
C PHE A 14 15.51 -0.57 -4.04
N ASP A 15 15.04 -1.43 -3.15
CA ASP A 15 15.76 -1.78 -1.93
C ASP A 15 16.87 -2.81 -2.21
N ASP A 16 17.65 -3.14 -1.17
CA ASP A 16 18.77 -4.08 -1.25
C ASP A 16 18.31 -5.51 -1.60
N GLN A 17 18.43 -5.86 -2.88
CA GLN A 17 18.05 -7.16 -3.42
C GLN A 17 18.96 -8.31 -2.97
N THR A 18 20.02 -8.08 -2.18
CA THR A 18 20.78 -9.19 -1.58
C THR A 18 20.00 -9.88 -0.45
N GLN A 19 19.01 -9.20 0.14
CA GLN A 19 18.16 -9.73 1.19
C GLN A 19 17.01 -10.56 0.61
N ALA A 20 16.92 -11.83 1.02
CA ALA A 20 15.94 -12.78 0.49
C ALA A 20 14.49 -12.30 0.67
N LYS A 21 14.17 -11.70 1.82
CA LYS A 21 12.84 -11.13 2.09
C LYS A 21 12.47 -10.05 1.08
N ILE A 22 13.38 -9.10 0.82
CA ILE A 22 13.15 -7.99 -0.10
C ILE A 22 12.96 -8.49 -1.53
N ARG A 23 13.72 -9.50 -1.96
CA ARG A 23 13.51 -10.14 -3.27
C ARG A 23 12.12 -10.78 -3.39
N LEU A 24 11.70 -11.53 -2.37
CA LEU A 24 10.38 -12.18 -2.40
C LEU A 24 9.25 -11.15 -2.45
N GLU A 25 9.33 -10.09 -1.65
CA GLU A 25 8.35 -9.00 -1.67
C GLU A 25 8.35 -8.25 -3.00
N THR A 26 9.53 -8.06 -3.61
CA THR A 26 9.67 -7.47 -4.95
C THR A 26 8.94 -8.32 -5.99
N GLU A 27 9.22 -9.62 -6.04
CA GLU A 27 8.55 -10.53 -6.99
C GLU A 27 7.04 -10.57 -6.77
N ALA A 28 6.59 -10.60 -5.51
CA ALA A 28 5.17 -10.58 -5.17
C ALA A 28 4.48 -9.30 -5.69
N ILE A 29 5.09 -8.13 -5.49
CA ILE A 29 4.54 -6.87 -6.02
C ILE A 29 4.52 -6.85 -7.55
N LEU A 30 5.56 -7.34 -8.21
CA LEU A 30 5.57 -7.42 -9.68
C LEU A 30 4.48 -8.36 -10.21
N MET A 31 4.20 -9.46 -9.52
CA MET A 31 3.09 -10.37 -9.87
C MET A 31 1.73 -9.70 -9.66
N ILE A 32 1.52 -9.03 -8.53
CA ILE A 32 0.27 -8.30 -8.24
C ILE A 32 0.03 -7.21 -9.28
N LEU A 33 1.06 -6.45 -9.67
CA LEU A 33 0.95 -5.43 -10.70
C LEU A 33 0.58 -6.03 -12.07
N LYS A 34 1.14 -7.18 -12.46
CA LYS A 34 0.72 -7.89 -13.69
C LYS A 34 -0.76 -8.31 -13.62
N ASP A 35 -1.22 -8.72 -12.46
CA ASP A 35 -2.62 -9.09 -12.26
C ASP A 35 -3.55 -7.87 -12.23
N VAL A 36 -3.05 -6.68 -11.88
CA VAL A 36 -3.73 -5.40 -12.11
C VAL A 36 -3.85 -5.11 -13.61
N GLU A 37 -2.78 -5.27 -14.40
CA GLU A 37 -2.83 -5.08 -15.87
C GLU A 37 -3.83 -6.02 -16.55
N ARG A 38 -3.94 -7.25 -16.03
CA ARG A 38 -4.88 -8.27 -16.53
C ARG A 38 -6.32 -8.07 -16.03
N GLY A 39 -6.55 -7.10 -15.13
CA GLY A 39 -7.87 -6.81 -14.56
C GLY A 39 -8.33 -7.78 -13.47
N ARG A 40 -7.47 -8.69 -12.98
CA ARG A 40 -7.77 -9.58 -11.84
C ARG A 40 -7.90 -8.76 -10.54
N PHE A 41 -7.02 -7.78 -10.37
CA PHE A 41 -7.08 -6.81 -9.28
C PHE A 41 -7.38 -5.41 -9.80
N GLN A 42 -8.12 -4.63 -9.02
CA GLN A 42 -8.25 -3.19 -9.21
C GLN A 42 -7.41 -2.51 -8.15
N TRP A 43 -6.39 -1.77 -8.58
CA TRP A 43 -5.53 -1.04 -7.65
C TRP A 43 -6.10 0.34 -7.37
N TYR A 44 -6.48 0.57 -6.12
CA TYR A 44 -6.90 1.87 -5.59
C TYR A 44 -5.67 2.54 -4.95
N GLY A 45 -5.26 3.68 -5.50
CA GLY A 45 -4.25 4.55 -4.93
C GLY A 45 -4.86 5.76 -4.23
N SER A 46 -4.05 6.75 -3.85
CA SER A 46 -4.51 8.01 -3.27
C SER A 46 -3.53 9.15 -3.52
N ASP A 47 -3.97 10.37 -3.20
CA ASP A 47 -3.08 11.54 -3.16
C ASP A 47 -1.88 11.37 -2.21
N VAL A 48 -2.00 10.53 -1.18
CA VAL A 48 -0.90 10.22 -0.24
C VAL A 48 0.24 9.50 -0.98
N LEU A 49 -0.08 8.54 -1.86
CA LEU A 49 0.91 7.87 -2.70
C LEU A 49 1.61 8.85 -3.65
N LEU A 50 0.82 9.75 -4.27
CA LEU A 50 1.35 10.76 -5.19
C LEU A 50 2.26 11.74 -4.44
N TYR A 51 1.87 12.15 -3.24
CA TYR A 51 2.64 13.01 -2.36
C TYR A 51 3.97 12.36 -1.95
N GLU A 52 3.94 11.11 -1.47
CA GLU A 52 5.16 10.39 -1.09
C GLU A 52 6.10 10.20 -2.28
N ASN A 53 5.57 9.84 -3.45
CA ASN A 53 6.40 9.69 -4.64
C ASN A 53 7.01 11.01 -5.09
N ARG A 54 6.23 12.11 -5.09
CA ARG A 54 6.71 13.45 -5.43
C ARG A 54 7.86 13.91 -4.54
N ASN A 55 7.79 13.59 -3.24
CA ASN A 55 8.80 13.94 -2.25
C ASN A 55 10.00 12.96 -2.21
N ASN A 56 10.02 11.92 -3.04
CA ASN A 56 11.19 11.05 -3.13
C ASN A 56 12.39 11.83 -3.72
N PRO A 57 13.51 11.97 -2.98
CA PRO A 57 14.66 12.76 -3.43
C PRO A 57 15.39 12.10 -4.62
N ASN A 58 15.26 10.78 -4.79
CA ASN A 58 15.87 10.08 -5.90
C ASN A 58 14.97 10.16 -7.14
N SER A 59 15.41 10.92 -8.14
CA SER A 59 14.67 11.17 -9.38
C SER A 59 14.36 9.90 -10.18
N ASP A 60 15.28 8.94 -10.21
CA ASP A 60 15.09 7.70 -10.96
C ASP A 60 14.06 6.79 -10.29
N ARG A 61 14.14 6.65 -8.96
CA ARG A 61 13.13 5.92 -8.17
C ARG A 61 11.76 6.58 -8.34
N ARG A 62 11.69 7.91 -8.32
CA ARG A 62 10.45 8.67 -8.51
C ARG A 62 9.82 8.42 -9.89
N LYS A 63 10.62 8.43 -10.96
CA LYS A 63 10.14 8.13 -12.33
C LYS A 63 9.61 6.70 -12.44
N LYS A 64 10.33 5.72 -11.90
CA LYS A 64 9.93 4.30 -11.94
C LYS A 64 8.67 4.05 -11.12
N ALA A 65 8.58 4.61 -9.91
CA ALA A 65 7.38 4.51 -9.09
C ALA A 65 6.19 5.25 -9.72
N ALA A 66 6.40 6.39 -10.40
CA ALA A 66 5.34 7.06 -11.16
C ALA A 66 4.80 6.19 -12.30
N ALA A 67 5.67 5.44 -13.00
CA ALA A 67 5.24 4.49 -14.03
C ALA A 67 4.37 3.36 -13.45
N MET A 68 4.70 2.87 -12.25
CA MET A 68 3.85 1.91 -11.54
C MET A 68 2.51 2.56 -11.13
N LEU A 69 2.54 3.74 -10.51
CA LEU A 69 1.33 4.45 -10.06
C LEU A 69 0.35 4.78 -11.20
N ALA A 70 0.82 4.87 -12.45
CA ALA A 70 -0.03 5.02 -13.63
C ALA A 70 -0.97 3.81 -13.87
N MET A 71 -0.73 2.68 -13.19
CA MET A 71 -1.56 1.48 -13.23
C MET A 71 -2.71 1.51 -12.21
N CYS A 72 -2.77 2.53 -11.33
CA CYS A 72 -3.90 2.72 -10.43
C CYS A 72 -5.20 2.83 -11.24
N SER A 73 -6.17 1.98 -10.91
CA SER A 73 -7.51 2.03 -11.48
C SER A 73 -8.30 3.23 -10.97
N VAL A 74 -8.04 3.63 -9.73
CA VAL A 74 -8.67 4.78 -9.05
C VAL A 74 -7.60 5.47 -8.21
N VAL A 75 -7.61 6.79 -8.18
CA VAL A 75 -6.85 7.59 -7.21
C VAL A 75 -7.85 8.29 -6.29
N VAL A 76 -7.82 7.94 -5.01
CA VAL A 76 -8.67 8.56 -3.99
C VAL A 76 -8.12 9.94 -3.66
N GLU A 77 -8.93 10.96 -3.89
CA GLU A 77 -8.60 12.34 -3.53
C GLU A 77 -8.60 12.51 -2.02
N PHE A 78 -7.65 13.29 -1.51
CA PHE A 78 -7.62 13.65 -0.10
C PHE A 78 -8.87 14.46 0.28
N SER A 79 -9.44 14.16 1.44
CA SER A 79 -10.66 14.81 1.94
C SER A 79 -10.62 14.99 3.46
N GLU A 80 -11.50 15.84 3.99
CA GLU A 80 -11.65 16.03 5.44
C GLU A 80 -12.05 14.72 6.15
N VAL A 81 -12.78 13.84 5.47
CA VAL A 81 -13.14 12.51 6.01
C VAL A 81 -11.89 11.65 6.20
N ILE A 82 -11.02 11.62 5.18
CA ILE A 82 -9.73 10.91 5.23
C ILE A 82 -8.82 11.52 6.29
N GLU A 83 -8.76 12.85 6.39
CA GLU A 83 -7.95 13.55 7.40
C GLU A 83 -8.41 13.23 8.83
N ALA A 84 -9.72 13.32 9.09
CA ALA A 84 -10.29 13.03 10.40
C ALA A 84 -10.04 11.56 10.78
N ARG A 85 -10.25 10.63 9.83
CA ARG A 85 -10.01 9.20 10.06
C ARG A 85 -8.52 8.90 10.26
N GLY A 86 -7.63 9.47 9.45
CA GLY A 86 -6.19 9.34 9.62
C GLY A 86 -5.70 9.90 10.97
N THR A 87 -6.24 11.03 11.40
CA THR A 87 -5.96 11.60 12.73
C THR A 87 -6.41 10.65 13.84
N GLN A 88 -7.58 10.02 13.71
CA GLN A 88 -8.03 8.99 14.66
C GLN A 88 -7.08 7.79 14.68
N LEU A 89 -6.73 7.24 13.51
CA LEU A 89 -5.87 6.06 13.39
C LEU A 89 -4.45 6.31 13.93
N SER A 90 -3.87 7.48 13.66
CA SER A 90 -2.50 7.82 14.13
C SER A 90 -2.38 7.87 15.66
N ARG A 91 -3.44 8.27 16.38
CA ARG A 91 -3.50 8.21 17.85
C ARG A 91 -3.37 6.80 18.42
N HIS A 92 -3.51 5.77 17.57
CA HIS A 92 -3.36 4.36 17.94
C HIS A 92 -1.99 3.77 17.57
N GLY A 93 -0.98 4.63 17.36
CA GLY A 93 0.42 4.21 17.35
C GLY A 93 0.96 3.76 15.99
N ILE A 94 0.45 4.35 14.91
CA ILE A 94 1.03 4.33 13.57
C ILE A 94 1.38 5.76 13.13
N SER A 95 2.25 5.92 12.14
CA SER A 95 2.62 7.25 11.67
C SER A 95 1.45 7.98 11.00
N ALA A 96 1.53 9.30 10.89
CA ALA A 96 0.47 10.09 10.24
C ALA A 96 0.28 9.70 8.76
N LEU A 97 1.36 9.43 8.02
CA LEU A 97 1.27 9.01 6.62
C LEU A 97 0.64 7.62 6.51
N ASP A 98 1.09 6.65 7.30
CA ASP A 98 0.49 5.29 7.30
C ASP A 98 -1.00 5.33 7.63
N ALA A 99 -1.38 6.22 8.56
CA ALA A 99 -2.77 6.44 8.93
C ALA A 99 -3.61 7.03 7.79
N LEU A 100 -3.04 7.95 7.01
CA LEU A 100 -3.71 8.52 5.83
C LEU A 100 -3.82 7.50 4.68
N HIS A 101 -2.80 6.65 4.50
CA HIS A 101 -2.87 5.51 3.58
C HIS A 101 -4.04 4.58 3.92
N LEU A 102 -4.13 4.15 5.19
CA LEU A 102 -5.24 3.31 5.66
C LEU A 102 -6.59 4.00 5.57
N ALA A 103 -6.69 5.28 5.94
CA ALA A 103 -7.93 6.04 5.85
C ALA A 103 -8.41 6.17 4.40
N SER A 104 -7.50 6.42 3.46
CA SER A 104 -7.82 6.47 2.02
C SER A 104 -8.29 5.12 1.50
N ALA A 105 -7.66 4.03 1.96
CA ALA A 105 -8.03 2.67 1.61
C ALA A 105 -9.41 2.28 2.19
N GLU A 106 -9.69 2.65 3.45
CA GLU A 106 -10.99 2.48 4.09
C GLU A 106 -12.09 3.27 3.35
N GLU A 107 -11.84 4.53 3.00
CA GLU A 107 -12.79 5.38 2.25
C GLU A 107 -13.12 4.81 0.87
N ALA A 108 -12.12 4.27 0.16
CA ALA A 108 -12.33 3.58 -1.11
C ALA A 108 -13.03 2.21 -0.99
N SER A 109 -13.30 1.75 0.24
CA SER A 109 -13.85 0.41 0.49
C SER A 109 -13.03 -0.68 -0.22
N VAL A 110 -11.70 -0.59 -0.15
CA VAL A 110 -10.84 -1.66 -0.65
C VAL A 110 -10.97 -2.90 0.23
N GLU A 111 -10.66 -4.07 -0.32
CA GLU A 111 -10.77 -5.35 0.40
C GLU A 111 -9.51 -5.64 1.23
N THR A 112 -8.33 -5.27 0.70
CA THR A 112 -7.04 -5.52 1.34
C THR A 112 -6.09 -4.35 1.17
N PHE A 113 -5.42 -3.98 2.28
CA PHE A 113 -4.28 -3.08 2.30
C PHE A 113 -2.96 -3.86 2.23
N LEU A 114 -2.15 -3.60 1.21
CA LEU A 114 -0.87 -4.25 1.00
C LEU A 114 0.26 -3.32 1.44
N THR A 115 1.09 -3.79 2.37
CA THR A 115 2.27 -3.06 2.85
C THR A 115 3.40 -4.02 3.17
N CYS A 116 4.65 -3.56 3.00
CA CYS A 116 5.84 -4.30 3.37
C CYS A 116 6.41 -3.87 4.75
N ASP A 117 5.72 -2.98 5.47
CA ASP A 117 6.10 -2.57 6.81
C ASP A 117 5.57 -3.56 7.88
N ASP A 118 6.47 -4.38 8.41
CA ASP A 118 6.15 -5.36 9.47
C ASP A 118 5.59 -4.72 10.75
N ARG A 119 6.04 -3.51 11.11
CA ARG A 119 5.59 -2.83 12.32
C ARG A 119 4.15 -2.37 12.15
N LEU A 120 3.84 -1.81 10.97
CA LEU A 120 2.48 -1.43 10.60
C LEU A 120 1.54 -2.64 10.56
N LEU A 121 1.94 -3.73 9.88
CA LEU A 121 1.16 -4.96 9.82
C LEU A 121 0.83 -5.52 11.20
N ARG A 122 1.84 -5.59 12.09
CA ARG A 122 1.64 -6.07 13.47
C ARG A 122 0.67 -5.17 14.22
N ARG A 123 0.80 -3.85 14.10
CA ARG A 123 -0.07 -2.89 14.80
C ARG A 123 -1.53 -3.03 14.36
N ILE A 124 -1.78 -3.13 13.05
CA ILE A 124 -3.11 -3.32 12.49
C ILE A 124 -3.74 -4.60 13.02
N LYS A 125 -3.01 -5.72 12.93
CA LYS A 125 -3.49 -7.05 13.37
C LYS A 125 -3.78 -7.12 14.88
N GLN A 126 -3.07 -6.36 15.70
CA GLN A 126 -3.28 -6.33 17.16
C GLN A 126 -4.54 -5.56 17.59
N SER A 127 -5.17 -4.78 16.71
CA SER A 127 -6.27 -3.88 17.08
C SER A 127 -7.39 -3.84 16.02
N PRO A 128 -8.04 -4.98 15.73
CA PRO A 128 -9.04 -5.09 14.65
C PRO A 128 -10.31 -4.24 14.87
N LYS A 129 -10.58 -3.80 16.11
CA LYS A 129 -11.68 -2.87 16.39
C LYS A 129 -11.37 -1.43 15.93
N ILE A 130 -10.08 -1.08 15.87
CA ILE A 130 -9.59 0.24 15.47
C ILE A 130 -9.30 0.23 13.97
N PHE A 131 -8.49 -0.72 13.52
CA PHE A 131 -8.09 -0.91 12.14
C PHE A 131 -9.00 -1.96 11.52
N ARG A 132 -9.98 -1.51 10.74
CA ARG A 132 -11.05 -2.39 10.24
C ARG A 132 -10.66 -3.07 8.95
N LEU A 133 -9.77 -2.44 8.18
CA LEU A 133 -9.27 -2.95 6.92
C LEU A 133 -8.21 -4.03 7.13
N PRO A 134 -8.38 -5.24 6.56
CA PRO A 134 -7.33 -6.26 6.56
C PRO A 134 -6.06 -5.73 5.90
N ALA A 135 -4.92 -5.99 6.54
CA ALA A 135 -3.62 -5.63 6.00
C ALA A 135 -2.70 -6.85 5.90
N GLN A 136 -2.02 -6.96 4.77
CA GLN A 136 -1.19 -8.11 4.43
C GLN A 136 0.13 -7.72 3.79
N ASN A 137 1.13 -8.58 3.98
CA ASN A 137 2.33 -8.54 3.17
C ASN A 137 1.99 -9.07 1.77
N PRO A 138 2.55 -8.49 0.68
CA PRO A 138 2.29 -8.96 -0.68
C PRO A 138 2.53 -10.46 -0.91
N VAL A 139 3.55 -11.01 -0.24
CA VAL A 139 3.89 -12.44 -0.35
C VAL A 139 2.79 -13.30 0.27
N ASP A 140 2.27 -12.90 1.42
CA ASP A 140 1.22 -13.65 2.12
C ASP A 140 -0.12 -13.52 1.40
N PHE A 141 -0.41 -12.35 0.84
CA PHE A 141 -1.60 -12.11 0.01
C PHE A 141 -1.64 -13.02 -1.21
N LEU A 142 -0.54 -13.14 -1.96
CA LEU A 142 -0.48 -14.06 -3.11
C LEU A 142 -0.68 -15.52 -2.70
N LYS A 143 -0.10 -15.95 -1.58
CA LYS A 143 -0.30 -17.32 -1.09
C LYS A 143 -1.76 -17.61 -0.77
N GLU A 144 -2.49 -16.63 -0.24
CA GLU A 144 -3.90 -16.82 0.13
C GLU A 144 -4.82 -16.95 -1.10
N ILE A 145 -4.51 -16.24 -2.19
CA ILE A 145 -5.39 -16.16 -3.36
C ILE A 145 -5.03 -17.12 -4.50
N ASP A 146 -3.84 -17.74 -4.46
CA ASP A 146 -3.38 -18.75 -5.40
C ASP A 146 -3.37 -20.18 -4.78
N LEU A 147 -3.89 -20.34 -3.56
CA LEU A 147 -4.23 -21.63 -2.92
C LEU A 147 -5.74 -21.89 -3.01
#